data_AF-A0A356K3W8-F1
#
_entry.id   AF-A0A356K3W8-F1
#
_cell.length_a   1.000
_cell.length_b   1.000
_cell.length_c   1.000
_cell.angle_alpha   90.00
_cell.angle_beta   90.00
_cell.angle_gamma   90.00
#
_symmetry.space_group_name_H-M   'P 1'
#
loop_
_entity.id
_entity.type
_entity.pdbx_description
1 polymer ?
#
loop_
_entity_poly.entity_id
_entity_poly.type
_entity_poly.pdbx_seq_one_letter_code
_entity_poly.pdbx_strand_id
1 'polypeptide(L)'
;MARKKNDKMLRGEKLLYLLIGILVFGNIFGTSFSSALLSKTNIEVESIKKKIDKQENLNQSLEMKISELASFDNVEAVATTYGLEYNNSNVRTINE
;
A
#
# COMPACT_ATOMS: atom_id res chain seq x y z
N MET A 1 -11.77 -49.53 -56.97
CA MET A 1 -12.58 -48.30 -56.90
C MET A 1 -12.46 -47.72 -55.50
N ALA A 2 -11.64 -46.67 -55.32
CA ALA A 2 -11.47 -46.02 -54.02
C ALA A 2 -12.68 -45.11 -53.74
N ARG A 3 -13.43 -45.39 -52.67
CA ARG A 3 -14.54 -44.54 -52.22
C ARG A 3 -13.98 -43.22 -51.69
N LYS A 4 -14.14 -42.15 -52.46
CA LYS A 4 -13.90 -40.77 -52.01
C LYS A 4 -14.97 -40.43 -50.96
N LYS A 5 -14.65 -40.62 -49.68
CA LYS A 5 -15.52 -40.21 -48.57
C LYS A 5 -15.48 -38.69 -48.50
N ASN A 6 -16.46 -38.04 -49.12
CA ASN A 6 -16.69 -36.61 -48.93
C ASN A 6 -17.25 -36.42 -47.51
N ASP A 7 -16.36 -36.38 -46.51
CA ASP A 7 -16.74 -35.91 -45.17
C ASP A 7 -17.00 -34.39 -45.27
N LYS A 8 -18.22 -34.05 -45.71
CA LYS A 8 -18.78 -32.71 -45.50
C LYS A 8 -19.02 -32.59 -44.00
N MET A 9 -17.99 -32.12 -43.30
CA MET A 9 -18.02 -31.71 -41.91
C MET A 9 -19.37 -31.03 -41.60
N LEU A 10 -20.12 -31.57 -40.63
CA LEU A 10 -21.46 -31.10 -40.33
C LEU A 10 -21.39 -29.63 -39.85
N ARG A 11 -22.38 -28.80 -40.19
CA ARG A 11 -22.39 -27.37 -39.79
C ARG A 11 -22.22 -27.18 -38.27
N GLY A 12 -22.71 -28.12 -37.47
CA GLY A 12 -22.55 -28.12 -36.01
C GLY A 12 -21.11 -28.36 -35.53
N GLU A 13 -20.32 -29.19 -36.23
CA GLU A 13 -18.92 -29.44 -35.86
C GLU A 13 -18.07 -28.19 -36.03
N LYS A 14 -18.26 -27.43 -37.12
CA LYS A 14 -17.58 -26.13 -37.31
C LYS A 14 -17.92 -25.12 -36.22
N LEU A 15 -19.17 -25.10 -35.76
CA LEU A 15 -19.59 -24.24 -34.64
C LEU A 15 -18.93 -24.67 -33.32
N LEU A 16 -18.81 -25.99 -33.10
CA LEU A 16 -18.14 -26.54 -31.92
C LEU A 16 -16.67 -26.15 -31.88
N TYR A 17 -15.95 -26.29 -33.00
CA TYR A 17 -14.55 -25.88 -33.09
C TYR A 17 -14.35 -24.38 -32.90
N LEU A 18 -15.29 -23.55 -33.40
CA LEU A 18 -15.28 -22.11 -33.16
C LEU A 18 -15.44 -21.78 -31.67
N LEU A 19 -16.41 -22.42 -30.99
CA LEU A 19 -16.65 -22.23 -29.55
C LEU A 19 -15.44 -22.66 -28.72
N ILE A 20 -14.84 -23.81 -29.04
CA ILE A 20 -13.62 -24.29 -28.39
C ILE A 20 -12.48 -23.28 -28.58
N GLY A 21 -12.31 -22.74 -29.79
CA GLY A 21 -11.34 -21.69 -30.06
C GLY A 21 -11.56 -20.46 -29.18
N ILE A 22 -12.79 -19.95 -29.12
CA ILE A 22 -13.14 -18.79 -28.29
C ILE A 22 -12.87 -19.06 -26.81
N LEU A 23 -13.18 -20.26 -26.31
CA LEU A 23 -12.92 -20.62 -24.92
C LEU A 23 -11.42 -20.68 -24.62
N VAL A 24 -10.60 -21.27 -25.51
CA VAL A 24 -9.15 -21.34 -25.33
C VAL A 24 -8.53 -19.94 -25.33
N PHE A 25 -8.88 -19.10 -26.31
CA PHE A 25 -8.39 -17.72 -26.36
C PHE A 25 -8.92 -16.89 -25.17
N GLY A 26 -10.20 -17.02 -24.84
CA GLY A 26 -10.84 -16.31 -23.73
C GLY A 26 -10.18 -16.62 -22.38
N ASN A 27 -9.75 -17.86 -22.15
CA ASN A 27 -9.01 -18.22 -20.94
C ASN A 27 -7.63 -17.56 -20.87
N ILE A 28 -6.88 -17.53 -21.97
CA ILE A 28 -5.54 -16.91 -22.02
C ILE A 28 -5.61 -15.40 -21.73
N PHE A 29 -6.59 -14.70 -22.31
CA PHE A 29 -6.75 -13.26 -22.11
C PHE A 29 -7.42 -12.93 -20.77
N GLY A 30 -8.38 -13.74 -20.31
CA GLY A 30 -9.15 -13.50 -19.09
C GLY A 30 -8.31 -13.57 -17.81
N THR A 31 -7.40 -14.55 -17.71
CA THR A 31 -6.55 -14.70 -16.51
C THR A 31 -5.53 -13.57 -16.37
N SER A 32 -5.04 -13.05 -17.49
CA SER A 32 -4.07 -11.95 -17.52
C SER A 32 -4.66 -10.64 -16.99
N PHE A 33 -5.92 -10.34 -17.36
CA PHE A 33 -6.62 -9.15 -16.88
C PHE A 33 -6.95 -9.22 -15.40
N SER A 34 -7.42 -10.38 -14.92
CA SER A 34 -7.72 -10.60 -13.50
C SER A 34 -6.47 -10.45 -12.63
N SER A 35 -5.33 -10.96 -13.09
CA SER A 35 -4.06 -10.88 -12.35
C SER A 35 -3.53 -9.45 -12.26
N ALA A 36 -3.66 -8.67 -13.34
CA ALA A 36 -3.28 -7.26 -13.35
C ALA A 36 -4.15 -6.42 -12.40
N LEU A 37 -5.46 -6.66 -12.37
CA LEU A 37 -6.38 -5.95 -11.49
C LEU A 37 -6.12 -6.27 -10.01
N LEU A 38 -5.94 -7.54 -9.66
CA LEU A 38 -5.59 -7.96 -8.30
C LEU A 38 -4.25 -7.36 -7.84
N SER A 39 -3.25 -7.32 -8.73
CA SER A 39 -1.95 -6.70 -8.44
C SER A 39 -2.10 -5.20 -8.17
N LYS A 40 -2.86 -4.47 -9.01
CA LYS A 40 -3.14 -3.04 -8.81
C LYS A 40 -3.80 -2.80 -7.45
N THR A 41 -4.82 -3.58 -7.10
CA THR A 41 -5.53 -3.44 -5.82
C THR A 41 -4.59 -3.70 -4.64
N ASN A 42 -3.76 -4.74 -4.70
CA ASN A 42 -2.79 -5.03 -3.64
C ASN A 42 -1.76 -3.90 -3.47
N ILE A 43 -1.25 -3.35 -4.57
CA ILE A 43 -0.32 -2.21 -4.56
C ILE A 43 -0.98 -0.97 -3.96
N GLU A 44 -2.24 -0.71 -4.32
CA GLU A 44 -3.00 0.44 -3.83
C GLU A 44 -3.23 0.35 -2.31
N VAL A 45 -3.67 -0.82 -1.83
CA VAL A 45 -3.83 -1.11 -0.40
C VAL A 45 -2.50 -0.94 0.35
N GLU A 46 -1.41 -1.49 -0.18
CA GLU A 46 -0.08 -1.36 0.43
C GLU A 46 0.38 0.10 0.49
N SER A 47 0.10 0.89 -0.55
CA SER A 47 0.43 2.32 -0.55
C SER A 47 -0.37 3.09 0.51
N ILE A 48 -1.63 2.72 0.73
CA ILE A 48 -2.50 3.35 1.72
C ILE A 48 -2.01 2.99 3.12
N LYS A 49 -1.68 1.71 3.38
CA LYS A 49 -1.09 1.28 4.65
C LYS A 49 0.17 2.06 4.98
N LYS A 50 1.12 2.19 4.05
CA LYS A 50 2.34 2.98 4.26
C LYS A 50 2.07 4.45 4.60
N LYS A 51 1.02 5.05 4.01
CA LYS A 51 0.62 6.43 4.34
C LYS A 51 0.06 6.52 5.75
N ILE A 52 -0.75 5.55 6.17
CA ILE A 52 -1.30 5.45 7.52
C ILE A 52 -0.16 5.29 8.52
N ASP A 53 0.75 4.34 8.31
CA ASP A 53 1.89 4.09 9.21
C ASP A 53 2.76 5.35 9.37
N LYS A 54 3.00 6.08 8.27
CA LYS A 54 3.74 7.35 8.34
C LYS A 54 2.99 8.39 9.18
N GLN A 55 1.67 8.49 9.02
CA GLN A 55 0.87 9.44 9.78
C GLN A 55 0.81 9.07 11.27
N GLU A 56 0.71 7.79 11.60
CA GLU A 56 0.72 7.30 12.98
C GLU A 56 2.04 7.63 13.68
N ASN A 57 3.18 7.37 13.02
CA ASN A 57 4.49 7.74 13.55
C ASN A 57 4.63 9.25 13.77
N LEU A 58 4.09 10.08 12.87
CA LEU A 58 4.07 11.53 13.03
C LEU A 58 3.19 11.95 14.21
N ASN A 59 2.02 11.35 14.37
CA ASN A 59 1.13 11.61 15.50
C ASN A 59 1.79 11.24 16.83
N GLN A 60 2.40 10.06 16.92
CA GLN A 60 3.16 9.63 18.10
C GLN A 60 4.32 10.60 18.42
N SER A 61 5.05 11.06 17.40
CA SER A 61 6.12 12.04 17.58
C SER A 61 5.61 13.39 18.09
N LEU A 62 4.43 13.82 17.64
CA LEU A 62 3.79 15.05 18.13
C LEU A 62 3.31 14.89 19.57
N GLU A 63 2.69 13.76 19.92
CA GLU A 63 2.29 13.44 21.30
C GLU A 63 3.50 13.42 22.24
N MET A 64 4.61 12.84 21.81
CA MET A 64 5.86 12.85 22.57
C MET A 64 6.36 14.27 22.84
N LYS A 65 6.39 15.14 21.81
CA LYS A 65 6.76 16.55 21.97
C LYS A 65 5.83 17.30 22.92
N ILE A 66 4.53 17.03 22.87
CA ILE A 66 3.55 17.62 23.81
C ILE A 66 3.88 17.17 25.24
N SER A 67 4.16 15.90 25.45
CA SER A 67 4.54 15.37 26.77
C SER A 67 5.85 15.97 27.28
N GLU A 68 6.85 16.14 26.40
CA GLU A 68 8.12 16.80 26.74
C GLU A 68 7.91 18.27 27.11
N LEU A 69 7.09 19.01 26.35
CA LEU A 69 6.76 20.41 26.66
C LEU A 69 6.01 20.54 27.98
N ALA A 70 5.01 19.70 28.23
CA ALA A 70 4.30 19.69 29.50
C ALA A 70 5.24 19.34 30.67
N SER A 71 6.17 18.40 30.46
CA SER A 71 7.21 18.09 31.46
C SER A 71 8.15 19.27 31.67
N PHE A 72 8.51 20.01 30.61
CA PHE A 72 9.35 21.20 30.68
C PHE A 72 8.68 22.30 31.51
N ASP A 73 7.40 22.60 31.25
CA ASP A 73 6.63 23.59 32.01
C ASP A 73 6.59 23.24 33.51
N ASN A 74 6.44 21.96 33.83
CA ASN A 74 6.50 21.47 35.21
C ASN A 74 7.88 21.67 35.84
N VAL A 75 8.96 21.37 35.11
CA VAL A 75 10.34 21.58 35.58
C VAL A 75 10.63 23.07 35.79
N GLU A 76 10.18 23.93 34.88
CA GLU A 76 10.31 25.39 34.99
C GLU A 76 9.56 25.95 36.21
N ALA A 77 8.33 25.49 36.45
CA ALA A 77 7.53 25.89 37.60
C ALA A 77 8.19 25.51 38.93
N VAL A 78 8.73 24.29 39.02
CA VAL A 78 9.48 23.83 40.21
C VAL A 78 10.75 24.65 40.39
N ALA A 79 11.55 24.83 39.34
CA ALA A 79 12.79 25.62 39.39
C ALA A 79 12.53 27.06 39.89
N THR A 80 11.49 27.71 39.36
CA THR A 80 11.06 29.05 39.77
C THR A 80 10.63 29.09 41.24
N THR A 81 9.92 28.05 41.72
CA THR A 81 9.51 27.93 43.14
C THR A 81 10.71 27.88 44.08
N TYR A 82 11.82 27.26 43.64
CA TYR A 82 13.08 27.22 44.38
C TYR A 82 13.99 28.44 44.14
N GLY A 83 13.49 29.47 43.44
CA GLY A 83 14.24 30.70 43.16
C GLY A 83 15.31 30.57 42.08
N LEU A 84 15.26 29.50 41.28
CA LEU A 84 16.15 29.31 40.12
C LEU A 84 15.50 29.93 38.89
N GLU A 85 16.16 30.94 38.31
CA GLU A 85 15.70 31.56 37.05
C GLU A 85 16.36 30.92 35.83
N TYR A 86 15.58 30.83 34.76
CA TYR A 86 16.07 30.37 33.47
C TYR A 86 17.03 31.40 32.84
N ASN A 87 18.34 31.09 32.85
CA ASN A 87 19.36 31.94 32.22
C ASN A 87 19.93 31.27 30.95
N ASN A 88 19.44 31.70 29.79
CA ASN A 88 19.87 31.20 28.48
C ASN A 88 21.34 31.58 28.15
N SER A 89 21.88 32.64 28.76
CA SER A 89 23.17 33.21 28.38
C SER A 89 24.39 32.33 28.70
N ASN A 90 24.23 31.27 29.50
CA ASN A 90 25.31 30.36 29.92
C ASN A 90 25.20 28.93 29.37
N VAL A 91 24.25 28.65 28.47
CA VAL A 91 24.09 27.30 27.90
C VAL A 91 25.18 27.07 26.85
N ARG A 92 26.10 26.14 27.13
CA ARG A 92 27.17 25.75 26.19
C ARG A 92 26.70 24.53 25.40
N THR A 93 26.46 24.70 24.10
CA THR A 93 26.22 23.58 23.19
C THR A 93 27.53 22.84 22.96
N ILE A 94 27.63 21.60 23.45
CA ILE A 94 28.72 20.69 23.08
C ILE A 94 28.31 20.07 21.74
N ASN A 95 28.93 20.51 20.65
CA ASN A 95 28.86 19.80 19.38
C ASN A 95 30.02 18.79 19.35
N GLU A 96 29.73 17.52 19.06
CA GLU A 96 30.73 16.52 18.65
C GLU A 96 31.18 16.73 17.20
#